data_AF-A0A398DP41-F1
#
_entry.id   AF-A0A398DP41-F1
#
_cell.length_a   1.000
_cell.length_b   1.000
_cell.length_c   1.000
_cell.angle_alpha   90.00
_cell.angle_beta   90.00
_cell.angle_gamma   90.00
#
_symmetry.space_group_name_H-M   'P 1'
#
loop_
_entity.id
_entity.type
_entity.pdbx_description
1 polymer ?
#
loop_
_entity_poly.entity_id
_entity_poly.type
_entity_poly.pdbx_seq_one_letter_code
_entity_poly.pdbx_strand_id
1 'polypeptide(L)'
;MITRVRYYVGNVGHPRAAEYGLRTLLEMVISPQCIVQSTLKDQLQDDEVLVTYGTTPDGVDSGVHVFVSGFFDTCYGGIDAMPQRPVIRIENIPALYRDDQGSTGEFYSVQSSAQGARVDCHVDVVAGAFFMLSRYEETVVRTADVFDRFPAESSVAYQEGFLQEPVVNQYAEQLLKMLRIAGFAGERRKWWGTAPWAIALTHDIDKLHRFPMSVLDIARYMLGRVPEGTPKLGSLLRDYVQTTTHRKTDEYDCLQEMATWEVSTGVSASYYFLGDSNGRHGADYSMDDPKVVTDVQAVAAMGHEIGFHAGMGTFEDARQFGSELSRVRSVGSRVAGGRQHYLRWKTPLTWRLWEQEGLTYDTTLGYSKVAGFRCGTCLPFKAYDIENDREMSLWEWPLMFMDATYRLSWNEGTVVLQHLVQQCSQHGGVLVLLWHSANWSELYASPIRHHFQELIVGAMAQGVAVDSIGGLTQSGCVDSIVNMVSK
;
A
#
# COMPACT_ATOMS: atom_id res chain seq x y z
N MET A 1 4.63 -10.63 -34.15
CA MET A 1 4.00 -9.59 -33.31
C MET A 1 4.93 -9.36 -32.14
N ILE A 2 5.20 -8.11 -31.79
CA ILE A 2 6.07 -7.80 -30.65
C ILE A 2 5.27 -7.97 -29.37
N THR A 3 5.56 -9.01 -28.59
CA THR A 3 4.79 -9.36 -27.38
C THR A 3 5.64 -9.38 -26.11
N ARG A 4 6.94 -9.10 -26.24
CA ARG A 4 7.90 -9.06 -25.15
C ARG A 4 8.58 -7.69 -25.09
N VAL A 5 8.97 -7.29 -23.88
CA VAL A 5 9.73 -6.07 -23.64
C VAL A 5 11.10 -6.46 -23.13
N ARG A 6 12.12 -6.10 -23.90
CA ARG A 6 13.51 -6.16 -23.46
C ARG A 6 13.87 -4.81 -22.86
N TYR A 7 14.48 -4.79 -21.67
CA TYR A 7 14.93 -3.55 -21.07
C TYR A 7 16.43 -3.56 -20.76
N TYR A 8 17.02 -2.36 -20.78
CA TYR A 8 18.42 -2.11 -20.46
C TYR A 8 18.59 -0.82 -19.67
N VAL A 9 19.38 -0.87 -18.61
CA VAL A 9 19.83 0.31 -17.85
C VAL A 9 21.31 0.51 -18.12
N GLY A 10 21.69 1.69 -18.61
CA GLY A 10 23.07 2.00 -18.99
C GLY A 10 23.60 3.31 -18.42
N ASN A 11 24.87 3.31 -18.01
CA ASN A 11 25.63 4.51 -17.66
C ASN A 11 24.97 5.43 -16.61
N VAL A 12 24.48 4.85 -15.52
CA VAL A 12 24.03 5.58 -14.31
C VAL A 12 24.88 5.16 -13.11
N GLY A 13 25.06 6.05 -12.13
CA GLY A 13 25.85 5.82 -10.93
C GLY A 13 25.30 4.71 -10.03
N HIS A 14 23.97 4.57 -9.99
CA HIS A 14 23.26 3.58 -9.18
C HIS A 14 22.36 2.66 -10.03
N PRO A 15 22.95 1.71 -10.78
CA PRO A 15 22.22 0.92 -11.78
C PRO A 15 21.19 -0.04 -11.18
N ARG A 16 21.41 -0.55 -9.96
CA ARG A 16 20.44 -1.44 -9.29
C ARG A 16 19.15 -0.72 -8.92
N ALA A 17 19.26 0.49 -8.38
CA ALA A 17 18.12 1.33 -8.05
C ALA A 17 17.33 1.75 -9.30
N ALA A 18 18.03 2.14 -10.37
CA ALA A 18 17.43 2.46 -11.66
C ALA A 18 16.74 1.25 -12.30
N GLU A 19 17.38 0.08 -12.26
CA GLU A 19 16.82 -1.19 -12.73
C GLU A 19 15.55 -1.56 -11.97
N TYR A 20 15.56 -1.46 -10.64
CA TYR A 20 14.38 -1.67 -9.82
C TYR A 20 13.22 -0.76 -10.25
N GLY A 21 13.48 0.54 -10.44
CA GLY A 21 12.45 1.50 -10.83
C GLY A 21 11.85 1.17 -12.20
N LEU A 22 12.69 0.90 -13.20
CA LEU A 22 12.25 0.59 -14.56
C LEU A 22 11.50 -0.76 -14.61
N ARG A 23 12.07 -1.80 -14.00
CA ARG A 23 11.45 -3.13 -13.95
C ARG A 23 10.10 -3.08 -13.25
N THR A 24 10.01 -2.36 -12.14
CA THR A 24 8.76 -2.23 -11.37
C THR A 24 7.68 -1.51 -12.18
N LEU A 25 8.01 -0.42 -12.88
CA LEU A 25 7.08 0.26 -13.79
C LEU A 25 6.58 -0.66 -14.91
N LEU A 26 7.48 -1.44 -15.52
CA LEU A 26 7.09 -2.41 -16.55
C LEU A 26 6.17 -3.49 -15.97
N GLU A 27 6.52 -4.06 -14.82
CA GLU A 27 5.73 -5.10 -14.16
C GLU A 27 4.34 -4.61 -13.74
N MET A 28 4.13 -3.32 -13.49
CA MET A 28 2.79 -2.78 -13.22
C MET A 28 1.81 -3.00 -14.38
N VAL A 29 2.30 -2.97 -15.62
CA VAL A 29 1.46 -2.98 -16.84
C VAL A 29 1.70 -4.18 -17.75
N ILE A 30 2.79 -4.92 -17.58
CA ILE A 30 3.21 -6.07 -18.40
C ILE A 30 3.52 -7.25 -17.49
N SER A 31 3.07 -8.44 -17.86
CA SER A 31 3.29 -9.64 -17.06
C SER A 31 4.80 -9.97 -16.99
N PRO A 32 5.36 -10.35 -15.82
CA PRO A 32 6.80 -10.56 -15.64
C PRO A 32 7.45 -11.51 -16.66
N GLN A 33 6.75 -12.56 -17.10
CA GLN A 33 7.23 -13.51 -18.11
C GLN A 33 7.44 -12.90 -19.51
N CYS A 34 6.86 -11.73 -19.77
CA CYS A 34 7.04 -10.98 -21.02
C CYS A 34 8.19 -9.96 -20.94
N ILE A 35 8.82 -9.81 -19.78
CA ILE A 35 9.90 -8.83 -19.55
C ILE A 35 11.24 -9.57 -19.57
N VAL A 36 12.20 -9.03 -20.31
CA VAL A 36 13.54 -9.61 -20.46
C VAL A 36 14.58 -8.57 -20.09
N GLN A 37 15.35 -8.84 -19.04
CA GLN A 37 16.54 -8.05 -18.73
C GLN A 37 17.67 -8.41 -19.70
N SER A 38 18.44 -7.42 -20.14
CA SER A 38 19.48 -7.60 -21.14
C SER A 38 20.69 -6.71 -20.87
N THR A 39 21.79 -7.03 -21.54
CA THR A 39 22.85 -6.06 -21.85
C THR A 39 22.65 -5.48 -23.25
N LEU A 40 23.20 -4.30 -23.52
CA LEU A 40 23.08 -3.64 -24.83
C LEU A 40 23.75 -4.43 -25.98
N LYS A 41 24.57 -5.44 -25.66
CA LYS A 41 25.27 -6.30 -26.64
C LYS A 41 24.42 -7.47 -27.13
N ASP A 42 23.30 -7.75 -26.46
CA ASP A 42 22.44 -8.86 -26.82
C ASP A 42 21.62 -8.49 -28.06
N GLN A 43 21.48 -9.42 -29.00
CA GLN A 43 20.67 -9.21 -30.19
C GLN A 43 19.18 -9.18 -29.80
N LEU A 44 18.49 -8.12 -30.23
CA LEU A 44 17.04 -7.99 -30.08
C LEU A 44 16.33 -9.08 -30.89
N GLN A 45 15.36 -9.76 -30.28
CA GLN A 45 14.54 -10.75 -30.99
C GLN A 45 13.41 -10.07 -31.76
N ASP A 46 12.93 -10.70 -32.85
CA ASP A 46 11.87 -10.15 -33.71
C ASP A 46 10.53 -9.95 -32.97
N ASP A 47 10.34 -10.57 -31.80
CA ASP A 47 9.15 -10.45 -30.95
C ASP A 47 9.34 -9.49 -29.76
N GLU A 48 10.43 -8.73 -29.72
CA GLU A 48 10.80 -7.83 -28.62
C GLU A 48 10.81 -6.36 -29.04
N VAL A 49 10.35 -5.49 -28.12
CA VAL A 49 10.61 -4.04 -28.18
C VAL A 49 11.64 -3.69 -27.12
N LEU A 50 12.60 -2.83 -27.48
CA LEU A 50 13.63 -2.37 -26.56
C LEU A 50 13.15 -1.16 -25.75
N VAL A 51 13.39 -1.18 -24.45
CA VAL A 51 13.31 -0.03 -23.54
C VAL A 51 14.69 0.24 -22.96
N THR A 52 15.17 1.47 -23.08
CA THR A 52 16.47 1.86 -22.53
C THR A 52 16.29 3.00 -21.53
N TYR A 53 17.06 2.97 -20.45
CA TYR A 53 17.16 4.05 -19.48
C TYR A 53 18.64 4.39 -19.25
N GLY A 54 18.99 5.67 -19.32
CA GLY A 54 20.39 6.10 -19.23
C GLY A 54 20.74 7.22 -20.20
N THR A 55 22.03 7.39 -20.47
CA THR A 55 22.49 8.13 -21.65
C THR A 55 22.05 7.39 -22.92
N THR A 56 21.57 8.13 -23.93
CA THR A 56 21.20 7.57 -25.24
C THR A 56 22.28 6.61 -25.73
N PRO A 57 21.98 5.33 -25.95
CA PRO A 57 22.93 4.42 -26.55
C PRO A 57 23.05 4.75 -28.05
N ASP A 58 24.28 4.83 -28.55
CA ASP A 58 24.53 4.92 -29.99
C ASP A 58 23.93 3.70 -30.70
N GLY A 59 23.21 3.92 -31.80
CA GLY A 59 22.66 2.85 -32.66
C GLY A 59 21.31 2.26 -32.24
N VAL A 60 20.59 2.87 -31.29
CA VAL A 60 19.19 2.51 -30.98
C VAL A 60 18.24 3.35 -31.85
N ASP A 61 17.79 2.76 -32.95
CA ASP A 61 16.95 3.42 -33.97
C ASP A 61 15.44 3.13 -33.83
N SER A 62 15.05 2.29 -32.87
CA SER A 62 13.64 1.95 -32.56
C SER A 62 13.47 1.51 -31.10
N GLY A 63 12.25 1.61 -30.58
CA GLY A 63 11.93 1.30 -29.18
C GLY A 63 11.62 2.55 -28.35
N VAL A 64 11.71 2.42 -27.03
CA VAL A 64 11.50 3.52 -26.07
C VAL A 64 12.83 3.84 -25.39
N HIS A 65 13.19 5.12 -25.36
CA HIS A 65 14.31 5.61 -24.56
C HIS A 65 13.79 6.55 -23.48
N VAL A 66 14.19 6.33 -22.22
CA VAL A 66 13.85 7.20 -21.10
C VAL A 66 15.12 7.93 -20.66
N PHE A 67 15.08 9.26 -20.75
CA PHE A 67 16.20 10.11 -20.36
C PHE A 67 16.35 10.22 -18.84
N VAL A 68 17.60 10.35 -18.39
CA VAL A 68 17.96 10.51 -16.97
C VAL A 68 17.95 11.98 -16.56
N SER A 69 17.66 12.22 -15.28
CA SER A 69 17.65 13.52 -14.61
C SER A 69 18.86 13.78 -13.68
N GLY A 70 19.82 12.86 -13.64
CA GLY A 70 20.94 12.87 -12.69
C GLY A 70 20.61 12.33 -11.28
N PHE A 71 19.35 11.95 -11.02
CA PHE A 71 18.90 11.40 -9.73
C PHE A 71 19.74 10.21 -9.25
N PHE A 72 20.05 9.26 -10.15
CA PHE A 72 20.86 8.08 -9.84
C PHE A 72 22.38 8.31 -10.00
N ASP A 73 22.82 9.55 -10.16
CA ASP A 73 24.23 9.89 -10.32
C ASP A 73 24.75 10.60 -9.06
N THR A 74 25.11 11.88 -9.16
CA THR A 74 25.91 12.57 -8.12
C THR A 74 25.14 12.88 -6.84
N CYS A 75 23.81 12.89 -6.87
CA CYS A 75 22.98 13.35 -5.77
C CYS A 75 22.28 12.20 -5.01
N TYR A 76 22.41 10.96 -5.49
CA TYR A 76 21.74 9.79 -4.91
C TYR A 76 22.12 9.58 -3.43
N GLY A 77 21.12 9.31 -2.60
CA GLY A 77 21.26 9.19 -1.14
C GLY A 77 21.32 10.53 -0.38
N GLY A 78 21.34 11.67 -1.08
CA GLY A 78 21.36 13.01 -0.49
C GLY A 78 20.06 13.81 -0.64
N ILE A 79 19.94 14.87 0.16
CA ILE A 79 18.84 15.84 0.07
C ILE A 79 18.82 16.57 -1.29
N ASP A 80 19.98 16.67 -1.95
CA ASP A 80 20.14 17.34 -3.25
C ASP A 80 19.46 16.60 -4.41
N ALA A 81 19.08 15.33 -4.23
CA ALA A 81 18.28 14.58 -5.18
C ALA A 81 16.77 14.72 -4.97
N MET A 82 16.31 15.56 -4.03
CA MET A 82 14.87 15.86 -3.92
C MET A 82 14.33 16.54 -5.20
N PRO A 83 13.07 16.30 -5.58
CA PRO A 83 12.46 16.96 -6.73
C PRO A 83 12.54 18.49 -6.63
N GLN A 84 12.84 19.15 -7.74
CA GLN A 84 12.75 20.61 -7.81
C GLN A 84 11.29 21.05 -7.65
N ARG A 85 11.09 22.19 -6.98
CA ARG A 85 9.75 22.74 -6.68
C ARG A 85 9.59 24.16 -7.25
N PRO A 86 8.40 24.53 -7.75
CA PRO A 86 7.17 23.71 -7.80
C PRO A 86 7.29 22.54 -8.78
N VAL A 87 6.65 21.41 -8.44
CA VAL A 87 6.62 20.24 -9.32
C VAL A 87 5.74 20.57 -10.51
N ILE A 88 6.34 20.55 -11.70
CA ILE A 88 5.61 20.85 -12.92
C ILE A 88 4.70 19.68 -13.30
N ARG A 89 3.65 19.97 -14.06
CA ARG A 89 2.75 18.95 -14.61
C ARG A 89 2.85 18.93 -16.13
N ILE A 90 3.02 17.75 -16.70
CA ILE A 90 3.04 17.51 -18.15
C ILE A 90 1.90 16.55 -18.45
N GLU A 91 1.01 16.92 -19.37
CA GLU A 91 -0.24 16.16 -19.63
C GLU A 91 -1.06 15.92 -18.33
N ASN A 92 -1.09 16.91 -17.44
CA ASN A 92 -1.68 16.83 -16.09
C ASN A 92 -1.04 15.79 -15.16
N ILE A 93 0.10 15.20 -15.47
CA ILE A 93 0.83 14.27 -14.59
C ILE A 93 1.99 15.01 -13.92
N PRO A 94 2.17 14.92 -12.58
CA PRO A 94 3.35 15.49 -11.92
C PRO A 94 4.64 14.90 -12.51
N ALA A 95 5.57 15.75 -12.94
CA ALA A 95 6.88 15.33 -13.46
C ALA A 95 7.94 15.64 -12.40
N LEU A 96 8.18 14.68 -11.48
CA LEU A 96 9.10 14.86 -10.35
C LEU A 96 10.54 15.15 -10.82
N TYR A 97 10.94 14.50 -11.91
CA TYR A 97 12.26 14.61 -12.50
C TYR A 97 12.15 14.68 -14.02
N ARG A 98 13.08 15.41 -14.64
CA ARG A 98 13.10 15.66 -16.08
C ARG A 98 14.50 15.55 -16.62
N ASP A 99 14.59 15.35 -17.93
CA ASP A 99 15.87 15.44 -18.61
C ASP A 99 16.47 16.86 -18.51
N ASP A 100 17.79 16.90 -18.49
CA ASP A 100 18.57 18.14 -18.56
C ASP A 100 18.71 18.65 -20.02
N GLN A 101 18.11 17.95 -20.99
CA GLN A 101 18.32 18.14 -22.43
C GLN A 101 17.32 19.13 -23.06
N GLY A 102 16.19 19.41 -22.40
CA GLY A 102 15.39 20.60 -22.66
C GLY A 102 13.92 20.35 -23.02
N SER A 103 13.05 20.83 -22.13
CA SER A 103 11.81 21.58 -22.36
C SER A 103 11.01 21.39 -23.68
N THR A 104 10.61 20.17 -24.04
CA THR A 104 9.58 19.99 -25.09
C THR A 104 8.17 20.34 -24.61
N GLY A 105 7.92 20.47 -23.30
CA GLY A 105 6.56 20.67 -22.75
C GLY A 105 5.65 19.45 -22.94
N GLU A 106 6.17 18.40 -23.58
CA GLU A 106 5.53 17.14 -23.93
C GLU A 106 6.14 16.01 -23.07
N PHE A 107 5.39 14.93 -22.86
CA PHE A 107 5.86 13.81 -22.06
C PHE A 107 6.91 12.96 -22.81
N TYR A 108 6.72 12.83 -24.12
CA TYR A 108 7.61 12.10 -25.02
C TYR A 108 7.55 12.68 -26.44
N SER A 109 8.58 12.45 -27.24
CA SER A 109 8.61 12.72 -28.67
C SER A 109 8.73 11.43 -29.47
N VAL A 110 8.29 11.46 -30.74
CA VAL A 110 8.30 10.29 -31.62
C VAL A 110 9.11 10.59 -32.88
N GLN A 111 10.05 9.71 -33.20
CA GLN A 111 10.86 9.75 -34.41
C GLN A 111 10.62 8.46 -35.19
N SER A 112 10.32 8.58 -36.48
CA SER A 112 10.13 7.42 -37.36
C SER A 112 11.44 7.07 -38.06
N SER A 113 11.87 5.81 -37.99
CA SER A 113 13.00 5.27 -38.73
C SER A 113 12.56 4.13 -39.66
N ALA A 114 13.47 3.65 -40.49
CA ALA A 114 13.24 2.45 -41.30
C ALA A 114 13.13 1.17 -40.45
N GLN A 115 13.68 1.18 -39.22
CA GLN A 115 13.67 0.04 -38.28
C GLN A 115 12.49 0.08 -37.29
N GLY A 116 11.66 1.13 -37.29
CA GLY A 116 10.49 1.27 -36.42
C GLY A 116 10.31 2.67 -35.86
N ALA A 117 9.37 2.84 -34.94
CA ALA A 117 9.24 4.09 -34.20
C ALA A 117 10.22 4.10 -33.02
N ARG A 118 10.95 5.20 -32.88
CA ARG A 118 11.69 5.57 -31.68
C ARG A 118 10.87 6.56 -30.87
N VAL A 119 10.70 6.30 -29.58
CA VAL A 119 9.96 7.16 -28.66
C VAL A 119 10.90 7.60 -27.54
N ASP A 120 11.16 8.90 -27.47
CA ASP A 120 12.06 9.48 -26.47
C ASP A 120 11.22 10.11 -25.34
N CYS A 121 11.33 9.62 -24.11
CA CYS A 121 10.61 10.09 -22.94
C CYS A 121 11.41 11.17 -22.19
N HIS A 122 10.79 12.34 -22.02
CA HIS A 122 11.40 13.56 -21.47
C HIS A 122 11.13 13.76 -19.96
N VAL A 123 10.42 12.81 -19.35
CA VAL A 123 10.18 12.72 -17.91
C VAL A 123 10.95 11.52 -17.40
N ASP A 124 11.77 11.71 -16.38
CA ASP A 124 12.50 10.62 -15.75
C ASP A 124 11.54 9.85 -14.82
N VAL A 125 10.66 9.07 -15.45
CA VAL A 125 9.64 8.25 -14.79
C VAL A 125 10.27 7.20 -13.88
N VAL A 126 11.49 6.76 -14.20
CA VAL A 126 12.23 5.75 -13.42
C VAL A 126 12.69 6.36 -12.08
N ALA A 127 13.30 7.53 -12.10
CA ALA A 127 13.67 8.26 -10.88
C ALA A 127 12.43 8.65 -10.07
N GLY A 128 11.37 9.12 -10.73
CA GLY A 128 10.11 9.47 -10.08
C GLY A 128 9.46 8.28 -9.37
N ALA A 129 9.40 7.13 -10.04
CA ALA A 129 8.90 5.88 -9.44
C ALA A 129 9.77 5.43 -8.28
N PHE A 130 11.10 5.39 -8.47
CA PHE A 130 12.03 5.01 -7.40
C PHE A 130 11.86 5.90 -6.17
N PHE A 131 11.83 7.22 -6.35
CA PHE A 131 11.66 8.20 -5.27
C PHE A 131 10.40 7.92 -4.44
N MET A 132 9.27 7.65 -5.10
CA MET A 132 7.99 7.41 -4.43
C MET A 132 7.93 6.05 -3.73
N LEU A 133 8.39 4.98 -4.39
CA LEU A 133 8.29 3.60 -3.91
C LEU A 133 9.30 3.28 -2.80
N SER A 134 10.54 3.78 -2.92
CA SER A 134 11.58 3.58 -1.90
C SER A 134 11.42 4.46 -0.66
N ARG A 135 10.42 5.36 -0.66
CA ARG A 135 10.25 6.42 0.34
C ARG A 135 11.53 7.26 0.51
N TYR A 136 12.16 7.60 -0.60
CA TYR A 136 13.45 8.30 -0.63
C TYR A 136 13.45 9.56 0.24
N GLU A 137 12.40 10.39 0.15
CA GLU A 137 12.27 11.61 0.96
C GLU A 137 12.33 11.34 2.47
N GLU A 138 11.81 10.21 2.94
CA GLU A 138 11.82 9.85 4.37
C GLU A 138 13.20 9.38 4.83
N THR A 139 14.11 9.07 3.90
CA THR A 139 15.52 8.73 4.18
C THR A 139 16.36 9.99 4.39
N VAL A 140 16.08 11.04 3.62
CA VAL A 140 16.91 12.26 3.58
C VAL A 140 16.32 13.44 4.36
N VAL A 141 15.00 13.46 4.59
CA VAL A 141 14.31 14.47 5.39
C VAL A 141 13.97 13.92 6.77
N ARG A 142 14.60 14.49 7.80
CA ARG A 142 14.30 14.14 9.21
C ARG A 142 13.20 15.05 9.75
N THR A 143 11.96 14.62 9.59
CA THR A 143 10.78 15.22 10.23
C THR A 143 9.93 14.12 10.85
N ALA A 144 9.27 14.45 11.95
CA ALA A 144 8.52 13.50 12.76
C ALA A 144 7.34 14.21 13.41
N ASP A 145 6.19 13.55 13.45
CA ASP A 145 5.09 13.96 14.32
C ASP A 145 5.30 13.46 15.76
N VAL A 146 4.29 13.68 16.62
CA VAL A 146 4.34 13.30 18.04
C VAL A 146 4.46 11.78 18.30
N PHE A 147 4.33 10.95 17.26
CA PHE A 147 4.48 9.50 17.32
C PHE A 147 5.71 9.01 16.51
N ASP A 148 6.64 9.89 16.16
CA ASP A 148 7.82 9.59 15.32
C ASP A 148 7.47 9.08 13.91
N ARG A 149 6.36 9.55 13.36
CA ARG A 149 5.95 9.21 11.98
C ARG A 149 6.29 10.35 11.06
N PHE A 150 6.63 10.03 9.81
CA PHE A 150 6.73 11.04 8.76
C PHE A 150 5.34 11.63 8.45
N PRO A 151 5.10 12.92 8.73
CA PRO A 151 3.79 13.54 8.52
C PRO A 151 3.53 13.80 7.02
N ALA A 152 2.27 13.63 6.59
CA ALA A 152 1.85 13.86 5.21
C ALA A 152 2.22 15.27 4.74
N GLU A 153 2.06 16.26 5.62
CA GLU A 153 2.31 17.68 5.37
C GLU A 153 3.77 18.00 5.04
N SER A 154 4.70 17.08 5.33
CA SER A 154 6.11 17.19 4.95
C SER A 154 6.46 16.49 3.64
N SER A 155 5.56 15.66 3.09
CA SER A 155 5.80 14.96 1.82
C SER A 155 5.70 15.90 0.62
N VAL A 156 6.50 15.62 -0.42
CA VAL A 156 6.39 16.30 -1.72
C VAL A 156 4.96 16.17 -2.25
N ALA A 157 4.35 14.98 -2.15
CA ALA A 157 3.02 14.72 -2.67
C ALA A 157 1.92 15.59 -2.05
N TYR A 158 1.97 15.81 -0.73
CA TYR A 158 1.02 16.71 -0.07
C TYR A 158 1.28 18.17 -0.43
N GLN A 159 2.55 18.59 -0.36
CA GLN A 159 2.93 19.99 -0.55
C GLN A 159 2.65 20.49 -1.97
N GLU A 160 2.79 19.60 -2.96
CA GLU A 160 2.55 19.89 -4.37
C GLU A 160 1.16 19.45 -4.85
N GLY A 161 0.30 18.99 -3.92
CA GLY A 161 -1.12 18.75 -4.19
C GLY A 161 -1.44 17.54 -5.09
N PHE A 162 -0.62 16.49 -5.05
CA PHE A 162 -0.85 15.24 -5.80
C PHE A 162 -0.96 13.99 -4.91
N LEU A 163 -1.11 14.13 -3.58
CA LEU A 163 -1.24 12.99 -2.67
C LEU A 163 -2.43 12.07 -2.99
N GLN A 164 -3.49 12.60 -3.59
CA GLN A 164 -4.66 11.81 -4.02
C GLN A 164 -4.51 11.23 -5.43
N GLU A 165 -3.30 11.18 -5.99
CA GLU A 165 -3.02 10.63 -7.32
C GLU A 165 -1.99 9.49 -7.25
N PRO A 166 -2.24 8.35 -7.93
CA PRO A 166 -1.27 7.26 -8.01
C PRO A 166 -0.24 7.58 -9.12
N VAL A 167 0.59 8.61 -8.91
CA VAL A 167 1.55 9.13 -9.91
C VAL A 167 2.45 8.06 -10.54
N VAL A 168 2.85 7.04 -9.78
CA VAL A 168 3.66 5.92 -10.27
C VAL A 168 2.85 5.05 -11.26
N ASN A 169 1.56 4.85 -11.01
CA ASN A 169 0.68 4.18 -11.96
C ASN A 169 0.49 5.03 -13.22
N GLN A 170 0.35 6.36 -13.08
CA GLN A 170 0.29 7.28 -14.23
C GLN A 170 1.57 7.19 -15.09
N TYR A 171 2.75 7.06 -14.47
CA TYR A 171 4.00 6.81 -15.17
C TYR A 171 4.02 5.46 -15.89
N ALA A 172 3.53 4.39 -15.26
CA ALA A 172 3.44 3.08 -15.90
C ALA A 172 2.48 3.11 -17.11
N GLU A 173 1.37 3.86 -17.03
CA GLU A 173 0.47 4.07 -18.19
C GLU A 173 1.17 4.78 -19.35
N GLN A 174 1.92 5.84 -19.06
CA GLN A 174 2.66 6.55 -20.11
C GLN A 174 3.73 5.66 -20.73
N LEU A 175 4.42 4.85 -19.92
CA LEU A 175 5.37 3.86 -20.44
C LEU A 175 4.69 2.83 -21.34
N LEU A 176 3.51 2.32 -20.96
CA LEU A 176 2.72 1.42 -21.80
C LEU A 176 2.31 2.11 -23.11
N LYS A 177 1.86 3.37 -23.07
CA LYS A 177 1.49 4.16 -24.26
C LYS A 177 2.68 4.30 -25.23
N MET A 178 3.86 4.64 -24.70
CA MET A 178 5.09 4.74 -25.50
C MET A 178 5.48 3.39 -26.11
N LEU A 179 5.36 2.30 -25.34
CA LEU A 179 5.58 0.94 -25.83
C LEU A 179 4.63 0.57 -26.98
N ARG A 180 3.34 0.95 -26.90
CA ARG A 180 2.38 0.73 -28.00
C ARG A 180 2.79 1.48 -29.27
N ILE A 181 3.25 2.72 -29.14
CA ILE A 181 3.75 3.51 -30.28
C ILE A 181 4.99 2.84 -30.90
N ALA A 182 5.88 2.29 -30.06
CA ALA A 182 7.05 1.52 -30.49
C ALA A 182 6.73 0.11 -31.03
N GLY A 183 5.44 -0.27 -31.12
CA GLY A 183 5.00 -1.51 -31.77
C GLY A 183 4.65 -2.67 -30.82
N PHE A 184 4.68 -2.48 -29.49
CA PHE A 184 4.28 -3.50 -28.53
C PHE A 184 2.80 -3.88 -28.67
N ALA A 185 2.54 -5.15 -28.92
CA ALA A 185 1.21 -5.74 -29.11
C ALA A 185 0.83 -6.74 -28.01
N GLY A 186 1.67 -6.95 -26.98
CA GLY A 186 1.37 -7.86 -25.86
C GLY A 186 0.18 -7.39 -25.00
N GLU A 187 -0.43 -8.29 -24.23
CA GLU A 187 -1.56 -7.92 -23.35
C GLU A 187 -1.09 -7.12 -22.12
N ARG A 188 -1.98 -6.28 -21.58
CA ARG A 188 -1.78 -5.65 -20.28
C ARG A 188 -1.83 -6.73 -19.19
N ARG A 189 -0.97 -6.62 -18.17
CA ARG A 189 -1.02 -7.47 -16.97
C ARG A 189 -2.40 -7.37 -16.31
N LYS A 190 -2.95 -8.53 -15.96
CA LYS A 190 -4.19 -8.65 -15.18
C LYS A 190 -3.81 -9.07 -13.77
N TRP A 191 -3.85 -8.12 -12.84
CA TRP A 191 -3.43 -8.36 -11.46
C TRP A 191 -4.41 -9.23 -10.68
N TRP A 192 -5.70 -9.23 -11.03
CA TRP A 192 -6.79 -9.76 -10.21
C TRP A 192 -7.63 -10.81 -10.96
N GLY A 193 -6.97 -11.63 -11.77
CA GLY A 193 -7.64 -12.61 -12.62
C GLY A 193 -8.56 -11.94 -13.64
N THR A 194 -9.87 -12.16 -13.51
CA THR A 194 -10.89 -11.54 -14.37
C THR A 194 -11.44 -10.23 -13.82
N ALA A 195 -11.17 -9.90 -12.56
CA ALA A 195 -11.65 -8.66 -11.96
C ALA A 195 -10.85 -7.46 -12.50
N PRO A 196 -11.51 -6.32 -12.77
CA PRO A 196 -10.84 -5.14 -13.31
C PRO A 196 -9.91 -4.45 -12.30
N TRP A 197 -10.25 -4.51 -11.01
CA TRP A 197 -9.52 -3.95 -9.87
C TRP A 197 -9.93 -4.68 -8.58
N ALA A 198 -9.27 -4.40 -7.47
CA ALA A 198 -9.50 -5.11 -6.20
C ALA A 198 -9.66 -4.20 -4.97
N ILE A 199 -10.24 -4.74 -3.89
CA ILE A 199 -10.18 -4.19 -2.54
C ILE A 199 -9.47 -5.22 -1.67
N ALA A 200 -8.37 -4.82 -1.04
CA ALA A 200 -7.75 -5.60 0.02
C ALA A 200 -8.34 -5.17 1.36
N LEU A 201 -9.19 -6.02 1.93
CA LEU A 201 -9.90 -5.71 3.17
C LEU A 201 -9.05 -6.13 4.38
N THR A 202 -8.71 -5.17 5.25
CA THR A 202 -7.90 -5.40 6.45
C THR A 202 -8.56 -4.81 7.70
N HIS A 203 -8.34 -5.48 8.83
CA HIS A 203 -8.84 -5.06 10.14
C HIS A 203 -7.73 -5.02 11.18
N ASP A 204 -7.53 -3.87 11.82
CA ASP A 204 -6.67 -3.79 13.00
C ASP A 204 -7.53 -4.08 14.25
N ILE A 205 -7.18 -5.14 14.95
CA ILE A 205 -7.88 -5.59 16.16
C ILE A 205 -7.16 -5.00 17.38
N ASP A 206 -7.45 -3.73 17.65
CA ASP A 206 -6.87 -3.02 18.80
C ASP A 206 -7.61 -3.33 20.12
N LYS A 207 -8.91 -3.57 20.00
CA LYS A 207 -9.83 -3.69 21.14
C LYS A 207 -10.87 -4.77 20.91
N LEU A 208 -11.12 -5.54 21.94
CA LEU A 208 -12.21 -6.51 22.03
C LEU A 208 -13.21 -6.15 23.13
N HIS A 209 -12.89 -5.16 23.97
CA HIS A 209 -13.70 -4.81 25.12
C HIS A 209 -14.01 -3.32 25.13
N ARG A 210 -15.30 -2.97 25.09
CA ARG A 210 -15.71 -1.59 25.34
C ARG A 210 -15.65 -1.27 26.83
N PHE A 211 -15.88 -2.29 27.66
CA PHE A 211 -15.95 -2.20 29.11
C PHE A 211 -14.96 -3.15 29.81
N PRO A 212 -14.45 -2.77 31.00
CA PRO A 212 -14.82 -1.60 31.81
C PRO A 212 -14.24 -0.28 31.27
N MET A 213 -15.04 0.81 31.28
CA MET A 213 -14.55 2.13 30.88
C MET A 213 -13.56 2.68 31.90
N SER A 214 -12.54 3.40 31.43
CA SER A 214 -11.69 4.16 32.35
C SER A 214 -12.47 5.31 32.98
N VAL A 215 -12.14 5.69 34.23
CA VAL A 215 -12.71 6.85 34.92
C VAL A 215 -12.53 8.14 34.10
N LEU A 216 -11.46 8.21 33.30
CA LEU A 216 -11.19 9.32 32.38
C LEU A 216 -12.17 9.36 31.20
N ASP A 217 -12.63 8.22 30.69
CA ASP A 217 -13.62 8.16 29.60
C ASP A 217 -14.99 8.63 30.10
N ILE A 218 -15.36 8.24 31.33
CA ILE A 218 -16.55 8.75 32.02
C ILE A 218 -16.43 10.26 32.26
N ALA A 219 -15.29 10.75 32.75
CA ALA A 219 -15.06 12.17 32.98
C ALA A 219 -15.12 13.00 31.69
N ARG A 220 -14.57 12.51 30.58
CA ARG A 220 -14.66 13.18 29.26
C ARG A 220 -16.10 13.30 28.79
N TYR A 221 -16.91 12.26 29.01
CA TYR A 221 -18.33 12.27 28.72
C TYR A 221 -19.09 13.30 29.58
N MET A 222 -18.79 13.36 30.88
CA MET A 222 -19.40 14.32 31.82
C MET A 222 -19.01 15.79 31.56
N LEU A 223 -17.86 16.04 30.94
CA LEU A 223 -17.38 17.37 30.58
C LEU A 223 -17.97 17.90 29.24
N GLY A 224 -18.91 17.18 28.62
CA GLY A 224 -19.60 17.62 27.39
C GLY A 224 -18.69 17.67 26.15
N ARG A 225 -17.49 17.10 26.22
CA ARG A 225 -16.56 16.98 25.09
C ARG A 225 -16.84 15.71 24.30
N VAL A 226 -18.11 15.52 23.94
CA VAL A 226 -18.58 14.31 23.28
C VAL A 226 -18.67 14.58 21.78
N PRO A 227 -17.96 13.82 20.93
CA PRO A 227 -18.03 14.02 19.48
C PRO A 227 -19.45 13.90 18.94
N GLU A 228 -19.72 14.55 17.81
CA GLU A 228 -21.00 14.40 17.11
C GLU A 228 -21.26 12.91 16.79
N GLY A 229 -22.52 12.48 16.92
CA GLY A 229 -22.91 11.07 16.76
C GLY A 229 -22.69 10.18 18.00
N THR A 230 -22.19 10.71 19.11
CA THR A 230 -22.07 9.91 20.34
C THR A 230 -23.43 9.58 20.96
N PRO A 231 -23.62 8.35 21.49
CA PRO A 231 -24.89 7.95 22.09
C PRO A 231 -25.25 8.81 23.30
N LYS A 232 -26.56 8.95 23.55
CA LYS A 232 -27.09 9.68 24.71
C LYS A 232 -26.67 9.00 26.02
N LEU A 233 -26.53 9.77 27.11
CA LEU A 233 -26.04 9.23 28.39
C LEU A 233 -26.88 8.04 28.88
N GLY A 234 -28.21 8.12 28.72
CA GLY A 234 -29.11 7.05 29.11
C GLY A 234 -28.94 5.76 28.31
N SER A 235 -28.58 5.84 27.02
CA SER A 235 -28.28 4.64 26.23
C SER A 235 -26.93 4.04 26.63
N LEU A 236 -25.94 4.86 26.95
CA LEU A 236 -24.64 4.40 27.46
C LEU A 236 -24.76 3.70 28.82
N LEU A 237 -25.49 4.30 29.76
CA LEU A 237 -25.71 3.68 31.07
C LEU A 237 -26.48 2.37 30.94
N ARG A 238 -27.48 2.33 30.05
CA ARG A 238 -28.22 1.10 29.75
C ARG A 238 -27.30 0.03 29.17
N ASP A 239 -26.48 0.38 28.18
CA ASP A 239 -25.54 -0.53 27.53
C ASP A 239 -24.50 -1.07 28.51
N TYR A 240 -23.94 -0.20 29.36
CA TYR A 240 -23.06 -0.60 30.46
C TYR A 240 -23.72 -1.60 31.40
N VAL A 241 -24.94 -1.30 31.89
CA VAL A 241 -25.66 -2.20 32.80
C VAL A 241 -25.99 -3.51 32.11
N GLN A 242 -26.47 -3.50 30.86
CA GLN A 242 -26.83 -4.72 30.14
C GLN A 242 -25.60 -5.60 29.87
N THR A 243 -24.46 -5.01 29.50
CA THR A 243 -23.22 -5.74 29.23
C THR A 243 -22.62 -6.31 30.51
N THR A 244 -22.49 -5.49 31.56
CA THR A 244 -21.91 -5.93 32.86
C THR A 244 -22.82 -6.90 33.63
N THR A 245 -24.11 -6.94 33.33
CA THR A 245 -25.05 -7.96 33.87
C THR A 245 -25.25 -9.14 32.92
N HIS A 246 -24.45 -9.26 31.86
CA HIS A 246 -24.51 -10.33 30.85
C HIS A 246 -25.87 -10.50 30.17
N ARG A 247 -26.67 -9.43 30.10
CA ARG A 247 -27.95 -9.38 29.37
C ARG A 247 -27.78 -9.08 27.89
N LYS A 248 -26.59 -8.62 27.50
CA LYS A 248 -26.18 -8.28 26.14
C LYS A 248 -24.69 -8.55 26.01
N THR A 249 -24.25 -9.01 24.85
CA THR A 249 -22.82 -9.08 24.48
C THR A 249 -22.24 -7.68 24.34
N ASP A 250 -20.96 -7.50 24.69
CA ASP A 250 -20.26 -6.24 24.47
C ASP A 250 -20.22 -5.95 22.95
N GLU A 251 -20.50 -4.71 22.53
CA GLU A 251 -20.49 -4.38 21.10
C GLU A 251 -19.10 -4.43 20.46
N TYR A 252 -18.03 -4.46 21.25
CA TYR A 252 -16.67 -4.68 20.73
C TYR A 252 -16.34 -6.18 20.60
N ASP A 253 -17.10 -7.06 21.25
CA ASP A 253 -17.03 -8.52 21.08
C ASP A 253 -17.83 -8.92 19.82
N CYS A 254 -17.36 -8.45 18.67
CA CYS A 254 -18.06 -8.50 17.38
C CYS A 254 -17.29 -9.28 16.29
N LEU A 255 -16.10 -9.81 16.58
CA LEU A 255 -15.23 -10.42 15.57
C LEU A 255 -15.91 -11.53 14.78
N GLN A 256 -16.55 -12.48 15.47
CA GLN A 256 -17.23 -13.60 14.81
C GLN A 256 -18.46 -13.13 14.02
N GLU A 257 -19.17 -12.11 14.50
CA GLU A 257 -20.31 -11.51 13.78
C GLU A 257 -19.85 -10.85 12.48
N MET A 258 -18.80 -10.03 12.56
CA MET A 258 -18.20 -9.34 11.41
C MET A 258 -17.67 -10.34 10.39
N ALA A 259 -16.88 -11.31 10.82
CA ALA A 259 -16.35 -12.38 9.95
C ALA A 259 -17.48 -13.20 9.30
N THR A 260 -18.51 -13.58 10.06
CA THR A 260 -19.67 -14.30 9.50
C THR A 260 -20.38 -13.47 8.43
N TRP A 261 -20.54 -12.17 8.65
CA TRP A 261 -21.14 -11.27 7.67
C TRP A 261 -20.28 -11.19 6.40
N GLU A 262 -18.96 -11.03 6.52
CA GLU A 262 -18.03 -10.99 5.38
C GLU A 262 -18.12 -12.27 4.53
N VAL A 263 -18.06 -13.44 5.18
CA VAL A 263 -18.26 -14.74 4.50
C VAL A 263 -19.60 -14.79 3.79
N SER A 264 -20.67 -14.30 4.41
CA SER A 264 -22.00 -14.27 3.79
C SER A 264 -22.09 -13.40 2.54
N THR A 265 -21.17 -12.45 2.38
CA THR A 265 -21.03 -11.60 1.19
C THR A 265 -20.05 -12.17 0.15
N GLY A 266 -19.41 -13.31 0.44
CA GLY A 266 -18.40 -13.92 -0.43
C GLY A 266 -17.01 -13.29 -0.29
N VAL A 267 -16.74 -12.60 0.82
CA VAL A 267 -15.50 -11.88 1.08
C VAL A 267 -14.67 -12.63 2.13
N SER A 268 -13.35 -12.64 1.93
CA SER A 268 -12.38 -12.89 2.99
C SER A 268 -11.60 -11.61 3.29
N ALA A 269 -10.97 -11.52 4.46
CA ALA A 269 -10.32 -10.32 4.97
C ALA A 269 -9.11 -10.68 5.83
N SER A 270 -8.19 -9.73 6.00
CA SER A 270 -7.02 -9.89 6.86
C SER A 270 -7.26 -9.26 8.23
N TYR A 271 -7.30 -10.07 9.28
CA TYR A 271 -7.46 -9.65 10.68
C TYR A 271 -6.09 -9.58 11.37
N TYR A 272 -5.65 -8.39 11.72
CA TYR A 272 -4.35 -8.14 12.34
C TYR A 272 -4.50 -7.98 13.85
N PHE A 273 -3.93 -8.92 14.60
CA PHE A 273 -4.01 -8.95 16.06
C PHE A 273 -2.77 -8.34 16.69
N LEU A 274 -2.98 -7.49 17.69
CA LEU A 274 -1.92 -6.71 18.34
C LEU A 274 -1.14 -7.60 19.31
N GLY A 275 0.15 -7.76 19.02
CA GLY A 275 1.05 -8.59 19.84
C GLY A 275 1.42 -7.95 21.18
N ASP A 276 1.17 -6.65 21.34
CA ASP A 276 1.43 -5.89 22.58
C ASP A 276 0.14 -5.69 23.38
N SER A 277 0.12 -6.13 24.63
CA SER A 277 -0.97 -5.91 25.59
C SER A 277 -0.55 -4.99 26.73
N ASN A 278 0.59 -4.29 26.61
CA ASN A 278 1.14 -3.46 27.67
C ASN A 278 0.83 -1.97 27.50
N GLY A 279 0.55 -1.32 28.62
CA GLY A 279 0.44 0.14 28.68
C GLY A 279 -0.80 0.70 27.97
N ARG A 280 -0.79 2.02 27.73
CA ARG A 280 -1.96 2.75 27.20
C ARG A 280 -2.22 2.50 25.70
N HIS A 281 -1.20 2.05 24.98
CA HIS A 281 -1.23 1.88 23.52
C HIS A 281 -1.16 0.40 23.12
N GLY A 282 -1.21 -0.53 24.08
CA GLY A 282 -1.39 -1.94 23.80
C GLY A 282 -2.87 -2.29 23.66
N ALA A 283 -3.11 -3.54 23.25
CA ALA A 283 -4.42 -4.14 23.22
C ALA A 283 -5.06 -4.18 24.61
N ASP A 284 -6.39 -4.20 24.64
CA ASP A 284 -7.18 -4.48 25.84
C ASP A 284 -7.37 -5.98 26.10
N TYR A 285 -6.64 -6.82 25.39
CA TYR A 285 -6.67 -8.27 25.44
C TYR A 285 -5.25 -8.84 25.37
N SER A 286 -5.10 -10.11 25.75
CA SER A 286 -3.85 -10.85 25.59
C SER A 286 -4.06 -12.00 24.61
N MET A 287 -3.04 -12.27 23.78
CA MET A 287 -3.11 -13.36 22.80
C MET A 287 -3.26 -14.75 23.46
N ASP A 288 -2.81 -14.93 24.69
CA ASP A 288 -2.94 -16.18 25.44
C ASP A 288 -4.26 -16.35 26.19
N ASP A 289 -5.16 -15.36 26.13
CA ASP A 289 -6.51 -15.47 26.70
C ASP A 289 -7.31 -16.55 25.94
N PRO A 290 -7.87 -17.58 26.62
CA PRO A 290 -8.64 -18.64 25.98
C PRO A 290 -9.78 -18.16 25.08
N LYS A 291 -10.45 -17.04 25.43
CA LYS A 291 -11.49 -16.46 24.57
C LYS A 291 -10.89 -15.89 23.29
N VAL A 292 -9.80 -15.13 23.38
CA VAL A 292 -9.11 -14.56 22.22
C VAL A 292 -8.58 -15.67 21.31
N VAL A 293 -7.99 -16.72 21.89
CA VAL A 293 -7.56 -17.91 21.14
C VAL A 293 -8.72 -18.52 20.36
N THR A 294 -9.88 -18.67 21.01
CA THR A 294 -11.09 -19.21 20.38
C THR A 294 -11.56 -18.31 19.23
N ASP A 295 -11.58 -16.99 19.43
CA ASP A 295 -12.02 -16.04 18.40
C ASP A 295 -11.07 -16.02 17.19
N VAL A 296 -9.75 -16.00 17.42
CA VAL A 296 -8.74 -16.08 16.35
C VAL A 296 -8.92 -17.37 15.55
N GLN A 297 -9.09 -18.51 16.23
CA GLN A 297 -9.30 -19.80 15.56
C GLN A 297 -10.62 -19.86 14.79
N ALA A 298 -11.68 -19.26 15.32
CA ALA A 298 -12.98 -19.19 14.64
C ALA A 298 -12.90 -18.34 13.36
N VAL A 299 -12.28 -17.16 13.43
CA VAL A 299 -12.05 -16.27 12.27
C VAL A 299 -11.21 -16.98 11.22
N ALA A 300 -10.13 -17.65 11.61
CA ALA A 300 -9.30 -18.44 10.70
C ALA A 300 -10.08 -19.61 10.05
N ALA A 301 -10.90 -20.33 10.83
CA ALA A 301 -11.71 -21.44 10.33
C ALA A 301 -12.78 -21.00 9.32
N MET A 302 -13.19 -19.73 9.35
CA MET A 302 -14.07 -19.12 8.36
C MET A 302 -13.35 -18.74 7.05
N GLY A 303 -12.03 -18.89 6.98
CA GLY A 303 -11.24 -18.62 5.77
C GLY A 303 -10.63 -17.21 5.71
N HIS A 304 -10.72 -16.43 6.80
CA HIS A 304 -10.03 -15.15 6.92
C HIS A 304 -8.54 -15.34 7.21
N GLU A 305 -7.75 -14.37 6.78
CA GLU A 305 -6.32 -14.32 7.07
C GLU A 305 -6.08 -13.77 8.48
N ILE A 306 -5.23 -14.44 9.26
CA ILE A 306 -4.73 -13.94 10.54
C ILE A 306 -3.33 -13.35 10.33
N GLY A 307 -3.15 -12.08 10.67
CA GLY A 307 -1.88 -11.38 10.51
C GLY A 307 -1.40 -10.67 11.78
N PHE A 308 -0.23 -10.07 11.67
CA PHE A 308 0.47 -9.43 12.78
C PHE A 308 0.15 -7.94 12.86
N HIS A 309 -0.47 -7.49 13.94
CA HIS A 309 -0.45 -6.08 14.29
C HIS A 309 0.71 -5.82 15.25
N ALA A 310 1.75 -5.15 14.77
CA ALA A 310 2.99 -4.96 15.51
C ALA A 310 2.88 -3.74 16.44
N GLY A 311 3.23 -3.88 17.71
CA GLY A 311 3.11 -2.85 18.73
C GLY A 311 3.93 -1.60 18.44
N MET A 312 3.59 -0.50 19.10
CA MET A 312 4.17 0.83 18.86
C MET A 312 5.70 0.88 18.94
N GLY A 313 6.33 0.05 19.79
CA GLY A 313 7.79 0.03 19.97
C GLY A 313 8.54 -0.79 18.92
N THR A 314 7.85 -1.65 18.16
CA THR A 314 8.51 -2.69 17.35
C THR A 314 9.22 -2.17 16.11
N PHE A 315 8.82 -1.01 15.57
CA PHE A 315 9.33 -0.44 14.32
C PHE A 315 10.85 -0.19 14.28
N GLU A 316 11.51 -0.12 15.45
CA GLU A 316 12.97 -0.03 15.61
C GLU A 316 13.55 -1.04 16.63
N ASP A 317 12.73 -1.92 17.21
CA ASP A 317 13.15 -2.88 18.24
C ASP A 317 12.91 -4.31 17.75
N ALA A 318 13.98 -4.92 17.23
CA ALA A 318 13.95 -6.30 16.74
C ALA A 318 13.56 -7.32 17.82
N ARG A 319 13.94 -7.11 19.09
CA ARG A 319 13.62 -8.04 20.18
C ARG A 319 12.14 -7.98 20.51
N GLN A 320 11.59 -6.77 20.62
CA GLN A 320 10.17 -6.58 20.85
C GLN A 320 9.35 -7.12 19.67
N PHE A 321 9.75 -6.79 18.44
CA PHE A 321 9.12 -7.28 17.21
C PHE A 321 9.04 -8.82 17.19
N GLY A 322 10.17 -9.51 17.36
CA GLY A 322 10.22 -10.97 17.35
C GLY A 322 9.41 -11.61 18.50
N SER A 323 9.42 -10.99 19.69
CA SER A 323 8.61 -11.47 20.82
C SER A 323 7.12 -11.32 20.58
N GLU A 324 6.68 -10.20 20.01
CA GLU A 324 5.27 -9.93 19.71
C GLU A 324 4.75 -10.81 18.58
N LEU A 325 5.53 -10.95 17.51
CA LEU A 325 5.21 -11.84 16.40
C LEU A 325 5.10 -13.29 16.87
N SER A 326 5.98 -13.73 17.78
CA SER A 326 5.91 -15.07 18.37
C SER A 326 4.63 -15.30 19.17
N ARG A 327 4.14 -14.28 19.89
CA ARG A 327 2.84 -14.37 20.59
C ARG A 327 1.69 -14.56 19.62
N VAL A 328 1.64 -13.78 18.54
CA VAL A 328 0.57 -13.93 17.54
C VAL A 328 0.65 -15.28 16.81
N ARG A 329 1.85 -15.72 16.42
CA ARG A 329 2.09 -17.03 15.79
C ARG A 329 1.73 -18.23 16.69
N SER A 330 1.71 -18.06 18.00
CA SER A 330 1.31 -19.14 18.93
C SER A 330 -0.19 -19.46 18.88
N VAL A 331 -0.99 -18.55 18.31
CA VAL A 331 -2.46 -18.64 18.26
C VAL A 331 -2.97 -18.70 16.83
N GLY A 332 -2.38 -17.90 15.94
CA GLY A 332 -2.68 -17.88 14.51
C GLY A 332 -1.66 -18.71 13.74
N SER A 333 -2.11 -19.79 13.10
CA SER A 333 -1.24 -20.58 12.23
C SER A 333 -0.85 -19.78 10.99
N ARG A 334 0.46 -19.59 10.78
CA ARG A 334 1.12 -19.03 9.58
C ARG A 334 0.77 -17.56 9.28
N VAL A 335 1.28 -16.68 10.14
CA VAL A 335 1.31 -15.22 9.94
C VAL A 335 2.26 -14.86 8.78
N ALA A 336 1.71 -14.34 7.68
CA ALA A 336 2.47 -13.99 6.47
C ALA A 336 2.80 -12.50 6.35
N GLY A 337 2.11 -11.63 7.08
CA GLY A 337 2.28 -10.18 7.04
C GLY A 337 1.35 -9.48 8.02
N GLY A 338 1.17 -8.17 7.86
CA GLY A 338 0.39 -7.37 8.80
C GLY A 338 0.59 -5.86 8.69
N ARG A 339 0.51 -5.16 9.83
CA ARG A 339 0.62 -3.70 9.93
C ARG A 339 1.26 -3.24 11.24
N GLN A 340 2.03 -2.16 11.21
CA GLN A 340 2.52 -1.46 12.41
C GLN A 340 1.42 -0.61 13.08
N HIS A 341 1.31 -0.72 14.40
CA HIS A 341 0.39 0.06 15.21
C HIS A 341 0.69 1.56 15.10
N TYR A 342 -0.36 2.37 15.00
CA TYR A 342 -0.32 3.80 14.68
C TYR A 342 0.34 4.15 13.33
N LEU A 343 0.58 3.19 12.44
CA LEU A 343 1.35 3.36 11.20
C LEU A 343 2.77 3.85 11.47
N ARG A 344 3.34 3.45 12.62
CA ARG A 344 4.68 3.87 13.04
C ARG A 344 5.74 3.08 12.30
N TRP A 345 6.54 3.76 11.51
CA TRP A 345 7.38 3.13 10.51
C TRP A 345 8.58 4.00 10.17
N LYS A 346 9.71 3.35 9.87
CA LYS A 346 10.96 4.00 9.48
C LYS A 346 11.61 3.29 8.30
N THR A 347 11.86 4.05 7.24
CA THR A 347 12.63 3.56 6.08
C THR A 347 14.11 3.39 6.41
N PRO A 348 14.80 2.36 5.88
CA PRO A 348 14.28 1.05 5.50
C PRO A 348 14.22 0.08 6.71
N LEU A 349 14.56 0.54 7.91
CA LEU A 349 14.74 -0.28 9.12
C LEU A 349 13.53 -1.14 9.43
N THR A 350 12.32 -0.57 9.43
CA THR A 350 11.11 -1.33 9.77
C THR A 350 10.90 -2.48 8.78
N TRP A 351 10.97 -2.22 7.47
CA TRP A 351 10.88 -3.28 6.45
C TRP A 351 11.94 -4.37 6.64
N ARG A 352 13.15 -4.03 7.09
CA ARG A 352 14.18 -5.05 7.35
C ARG A 352 13.76 -5.98 8.48
N LEU A 353 13.12 -5.47 9.53
CA LEU A 353 12.59 -6.30 10.61
C LEU A 353 11.52 -7.28 10.10
N TRP A 354 10.58 -6.79 9.27
CA TRP A 354 9.57 -7.64 8.62
C TRP A 354 10.21 -8.75 7.78
N GLU A 355 11.16 -8.40 6.91
CA GLU A 355 11.86 -9.36 6.03
C GLU A 355 12.67 -10.39 6.85
N GLN A 356 13.41 -9.94 7.87
CA GLN A 356 14.26 -10.81 8.71
C GLN A 356 13.45 -11.86 9.49
N GLU A 357 12.22 -11.52 9.88
CA GLU A 357 11.30 -12.42 10.59
C GLU A 357 10.49 -13.34 9.65
N GLY A 358 10.81 -13.31 8.35
CA GLY A 358 10.22 -14.16 7.33
C GLY A 358 8.80 -13.75 6.93
N LEU A 359 8.40 -12.50 7.19
CA LEU A 359 7.13 -11.96 6.71
C LEU A 359 7.28 -11.59 5.23
N THR A 360 6.20 -11.80 4.49
CA THR A 360 6.15 -11.68 3.03
C THR A 360 5.56 -10.36 2.56
N TYR A 361 4.77 -9.70 3.41
CA TYR A 361 4.23 -8.38 3.13
C TYR A 361 4.08 -7.49 4.38
N ASP A 362 4.02 -6.18 4.15
CA ASP A 362 3.66 -5.11 5.09
C ASP A 362 2.54 -4.24 4.46
N THR A 363 1.62 -3.73 5.27
CA THR A 363 0.51 -2.85 4.86
C THR A 363 0.49 -1.52 5.62
N THR A 364 1.66 -1.10 6.10
CA THR A 364 1.83 0.03 7.02
C THR A 364 1.82 1.38 6.31
N LEU A 365 2.29 1.47 5.06
CA LEU A 365 2.52 2.77 4.42
C LEU A 365 1.22 3.45 3.99
N GLY A 366 0.64 4.19 4.93
CA GLY A 366 -0.38 5.22 4.73
C GLY A 366 -0.13 6.42 5.65
N TYR A 367 -1.02 7.41 5.64
CA TYR A 367 -0.97 8.53 6.59
C TYR A 367 -2.18 8.50 7.52
N SER A 368 -1.93 8.72 8.82
CA SER A 368 -2.97 8.65 9.84
C SER A 368 -3.96 9.82 9.86
N LYS A 369 -3.63 10.94 9.19
CA LYS A 369 -4.43 12.17 9.20
C LYS A 369 -5.12 12.47 7.88
N VAL A 370 -4.69 11.84 6.80
CA VAL A 370 -5.20 12.09 5.44
C VAL A 370 -5.06 10.83 4.61
N ALA A 371 -6.13 10.42 3.93
CA ALA A 371 -6.08 9.32 2.99
C ALA A 371 -5.48 9.74 1.63
N GLY A 372 -4.85 8.80 0.95
CA GLY A 372 -4.14 9.06 -0.30
C GLY A 372 -3.09 8.01 -0.64
N PHE A 373 -2.34 8.24 -1.71
CA PHE A 373 -1.31 7.35 -2.21
C PHE A 373 0.05 7.77 -1.63
N ARG A 374 0.34 7.41 -0.38
CA ARG A 374 1.64 7.73 0.26
C ARG A 374 2.82 7.32 -0.61
N CYS A 375 2.76 6.12 -1.18
CA CYS A 375 3.78 5.55 -2.07
C CYS A 375 3.58 5.94 -3.55
N GLY A 376 2.64 6.84 -3.86
CA GLY A 376 2.32 7.24 -5.23
C GLY A 376 1.74 6.12 -6.09
N THR A 377 1.33 5.00 -5.52
CA THR A 377 0.84 3.84 -6.27
C THR A 377 -0.39 3.21 -5.64
N CYS A 378 -1.24 2.63 -6.49
CA CYS A 378 -2.35 1.77 -6.12
C CYS A 378 -2.07 0.28 -6.37
N LEU A 379 -0.81 -0.13 -6.57
CA LEU A 379 -0.40 -1.52 -6.75
C LEU A 379 0.63 -1.92 -5.68
N PRO A 380 0.67 -3.20 -5.28
CA PRO A 380 1.72 -3.67 -4.39
C PRO A 380 3.07 -3.69 -5.11
N PHE A 381 4.15 -3.48 -4.37
CA PHE A 381 5.52 -3.44 -4.90
C PHE A 381 6.51 -4.08 -3.92
N LYS A 382 7.65 -4.56 -4.42
CA LYS A 382 8.74 -5.04 -3.56
C LYS A 382 9.43 -3.84 -2.90
N ALA A 383 9.59 -3.86 -1.58
CA ALA A 383 10.29 -2.81 -0.86
C ALA A 383 11.76 -2.70 -1.33
N TYR A 384 12.34 -1.50 -1.21
CA TYR A 384 13.72 -1.25 -1.58
C TYR A 384 14.51 -0.69 -0.40
N ASP A 385 15.65 -1.31 -0.12
CA ASP A 385 16.58 -0.92 0.94
C ASP A 385 17.64 0.01 0.34
N ILE A 386 17.38 1.33 0.38
CA ILE A 386 18.27 2.36 -0.18
C ILE A 386 19.68 2.27 0.42
N GLU A 387 19.77 2.08 1.73
CA GLU A 387 21.05 2.06 2.45
C GLU A 387 21.94 0.87 2.04
N ASN A 388 21.34 -0.27 1.68
CA ASN A 388 22.08 -1.46 1.20
C ASN A 388 22.01 -1.67 -0.32
N ASP A 389 21.43 -0.74 -1.08
CA ASP A 389 21.28 -0.78 -2.54
C ASP A 389 20.75 -2.14 -3.03
N ARG A 390 19.64 -2.59 -2.44
CA ARG A 390 19.00 -3.87 -2.78
C ARG A 390 17.48 -3.81 -2.72
N GLU A 391 16.88 -4.60 -3.59
CA GLU A 391 15.49 -4.99 -3.46
C GLU A 391 15.32 -5.98 -2.30
N MET A 392 14.19 -5.87 -1.61
CA MET A 392 13.82 -6.73 -0.50
C MET A 392 12.87 -7.84 -0.96
N SER A 393 12.89 -8.96 -0.26
CA SER A 393 11.92 -10.06 -0.42
C SER A 393 10.58 -9.76 0.26
N LEU A 394 10.28 -8.51 0.61
CA LEU A 394 9.05 -8.05 1.25
C LEU A 394 8.20 -7.23 0.27
N TRP A 395 6.90 -7.50 0.21
CA TRP A 395 5.94 -6.69 -0.54
C TRP A 395 5.31 -5.62 0.35
N GLU A 396 5.31 -4.37 -0.10
CA GLU A 396 4.46 -3.34 0.49
C GLU A 396 3.11 -3.32 -0.22
N TRP A 397 2.03 -3.29 0.57
CA TRP A 397 0.66 -3.04 0.13
C TRP A 397 0.19 -1.71 0.76
N PRO A 398 0.41 -0.58 0.08
CA PRO A 398 0.22 0.74 0.68
C PRO A 398 -1.22 0.96 1.17
N LEU A 399 -1.36 1.36 2.43
CA LEU A 399 -2.65 1.70 3.01
C LEU A 399 -3.16 3.02 2.42
N MET A 400 -4.34 3.00 1.80
CA MET A 400 -4.90 4.18 1.13
C MET A 400 -5.99 4.85 1.95
N PHE A 401 -6.82 4.07 2.65
CA PHE A 401 -7.93 4.60 3.45
C PHE A 401 -8.06 3.86 4.78
N MET A 402 -8.19 4.63 5.86
CA MET A 402 -8.42 4.15 7.22
C MET A 402 -9.66 4.85 7.78
N ASP A 403 -10.63 4.06 8.23
CA ASP A 403 -11.88 4.55 8.84
C ASP A 403 -11.66 5.56 9.98
N ALA A 404 -10.69 5.29 10.86
CA ALA A 404 -10.38 6.12 12.01
C ALA A 404 -9.94 7.55 11.65
N THR A 405 -9.36 7.75 10.45
CA THR A 405 -8.97 9.07 9.94
C THR A 405 -10.17 10.01 9.79
N TYR A 406 -11.31 9.48 9.34
CA TYR A 406 -12.51 10.26 9.01
C TYR A 406 -13.69 9.98 9.94
N ARG A 407 -13.46 9.30 11.06
CA ARG A 407 -14.52 8.93 12.02
C ARG A 407 -15.38 10.11 12.49
N LEU A 408 -14.79 11.31 12.57
CA LEU A 408 -15.47 12.55 12.97
C LEU A 408 -15.91 13.43 11.80
N SER A 409 -15.50 13.11 10.57
CA SER A 409 -15.81 13.86 9.34
C SER A 409 -16.21 12.91 8.21
N TRP A 410 -17.12 11.99 8.50
CA TRP A 410 -17.42 10.87 7.61
C TRP A 410 -17.85 11.29 6.19
N ASN A 411 -18.60 12.39 6.06
CA ASN A 411 -19.00 12.91 4.74
C ASN A 411 -17.79 13.32 3.88
N GLU A 412 -16.76 13.91 4.49
CA GLU A 412 -15.49 14.21 3.82
C GLU A 412 -14.77 12.90 3.45
N GLY A 413 -14.72 11.95 4.40
CA GLY A 413 -14.17 10.62 4.19
C GLY A 413 -14.81 9.90 3.00
N THR A 414 -16.13 9.97 2.84
CA THR A 414 -16.85 9.38 1.71
C THR A 414 -16.42 9.97 0.38
N VAL A 415 -16.25 11.30 0.29
CA VAL A 415 -15.78 11.96 -0.95
C VAL A 415 -14.36 11.51 -1.29
N VAL A 416 -13.47 11.46 -0.29
CA VAL A 416 -12.09 10.99 -0.48
C VAL A 416 -12.06 9.52 -0.90
N LEU A 417 -12.83 8.66 -0.22
CA LEU A 417 -12.92 7.24 -0.53
C LEU A 417 -13.43 7.00 -1.96
N GLN A 418 -14.46 7.71 -2.40
CA GLN A 418 -14.98 7.62 -3.77
C GLN A 418 -13.92 8.00 -4.81
N HIS A 419 -13.13 9.05 -4.55
CA HIS A 419 -12.01 9.42 -5.41
C HIS A 419 -10.94 8.32 -5.46
N LEU A 420 -10.57 7.73 -4.31
CA LEU A 420 -9.59 6.64 -4.26
C LEU A 420 -10.09 5.38 -4.99
N VAL A 421 -11.38 5.04 -4.86
CA VAL A 421 -12.02 3.96 -5.62
C VAL A 421 -11.93 4.24 -7.12
N GLN A 422 -12.20 5.48 -7.56
CA GLN A 422 -12.09 5.86 -8.97
C GLN A 422 -10.64 5.69 -9.48
N GLN A 423 -9.65 6.16 -8.72
CA GLN A 423 -8.24 6.02 -9.09
C GLN A 423 -7.80 4.55 -9.16
N CYS A 424 -8.18 3.71 -8.19
CA CYS A 424 -7.86 2.28 -8.21
C CYS A 424 -8.52 1.58 -9.40
N SER A 425 -9.80 1.86 -9.65
CA SER A 425 -10.53 1.31 -10.80
C SER A 425 -9.91 1.70 -12.14
N GLN A 426 -9.55 2.98 -12.32
CA GLN A 426 -8.95 3.50 -13.56
C GLN A 426 -7.61 2.84 -13.90
N HIS A 427 -6.80 2.52 -12.89
CA HIS A 427 -5.45 1.95 -13.09
C HIS A 427 -5.39 0.42 -12.93
N GLY A 428 -6.52 -0.23 -12.67
CA GLY A 428 -6.58 -1.66 -12.35
C GLY A 428 -5.84 -2.01 -11.07
N GLY A 429 -5.83 -1.08 -10.10
CA GLY A 429 -5.14 -1.19 -8.82
C GLY A 429 -5.92 -1.98 -7.77
N VAL A 430 -5.43 -1.91 -6.53
CA VAL A 430 -6.08 -2.43 -5.34
C VAL A 430 -6.25 -1.31 -4.31
N LEU A 431 -7.46 -1.16 -3.78
CA LEU A 431 -7.71 -0.28 -2.64
C LEU A 431 -7.43 -1.07 -1.34
N VAL A 432 -6.31 -0.79 -0.67
CA VAL A 432 -6.04 -1.35 0.66
C VAL A 432 -6.82 -0.54 1.70
N LEU A 433 -7.79 -1.19 2.33
CA LEU A 433 -8.73 -0.59 3.26
C LEU A 433 -8.45 -1.09 4.68
N LEU A 434 -8.29 -0.18 5.63
CA LEU A 434 -8.24 -0.47 7.06
C LEU A 434 -9.57 -0.09 7.72
N TRP A 435 -10.20 -1.09 8.35
CA TRP A 435 -11.38 -0.91 9.16
C TRP A 435 -11.21 -1.50 10.57
N HIS A 436 -11.36 -0.71 11.61
CA HIS A 436 -11.22 -1.19 12.99
C HIS A 436 -12.51 -1.91 13.43
N SER A 437 -12.37 -3.04 14.11
CA SER A 437 -13.50 -3.82 14.64
C SER A 437 -14.45 -3.00 15.52
N ALA A 438 -13.90 -2.08 16.31
CA ALA A 438 -14.67 -1.17 17.16
C ALA A 438 -15.70 -0.30 16.39
N ASN A 439 -15.50 -0.10 15.07
CA ASN A 439 -16.43 0.62 14.22
C ASN A 439 -17.53 -0.28 13.60
N TRP A 440 -17.57 -1.56 13.94
CA TRP A 440 -18.70 -2.46 13.68
C TRP A 440 -19.89 -2.24 14.63
N SER A 441 -19.67 -1.49 15.71
CA SER A 441 -20.67 -1.25 16.74
C SER A 441 -21.93 -0.55 16.21
N GLU A 442 -23.10 -1.10 16.56
CA GLU A 442 -24.40 -0.52 16.22
C GLU A 442 -24.74 0.70 17.08
N LEU A 443 -24.33 0.76 18.34
CA LEU A 443 -24.60 1.92 19.18
C LEU A 443 -23.59 3.05 18.94
N TYR A 444 -22.31 2.72 18.83
CA TYR A 444 -21.20 3.68 18.83
C TYR A 444 -20.71 4.07 17.43
N ALA A 445 -21.08 3.32 16.39
CA ALA A 445 -20.57 3.51 15.04
C ALA A 445 -21.57 3.13 13.93
N SER A 446 -22.90 3.11 14.19
CA SER A 446 -23.91 2.68 13.21
C SER A 446 -23.72 3.26 11.81
N PRO A 447 -23.55 4.59 11.61
CA PRO A 447 -23.38 5.12 10.26
C PRO A 447 -22.15 4.53 9.57
N ILE A 448 -21.03 4.43 10.30
CA ILE A 448 -19.77 3.91 9.77
C ILE A 448 -19.95 2.43 9.37
N ARG A 449 -20.52 1.59 10.25
CA ARG A 449 -20.88 0.20 9.94
C ARG A 449 -21.72 0.08 8.66
N HIS A 450 -22.78 0.86 8.51
CA HIS A 450 -23.65 0.79 7.32
C HIS A 450 -22.89 1.17 6.04
N HIS A 451 -22.07 2.22 6.08
CA HIS A 451 -21.28 2.62 4.92
C HIS A 451 -20.25 1.55 4.52
N PHE A 452 -19.64 0.87 5.49
CA PHE A 452 -18.79 -0.28 5.22
C PHE A 452 -19.53 -1.37 4.46
N GLN A 453 -20.71 -1.75 4.97
CA GLN A 453 -21.52 -2.80 4.36
C GLN A 453 -21.95 -2.42 2.94
N GLU A 454 -22.38 -1.17 2.74
CA GLU A 454 -22.74 -0.64 1.42
C GLU A 454 -21.56 -0.63 0.45
N LEU A 455 -20.38 -0.22 0.90
CA LEU A 455 -19.15 -0.21 0.09
C LEU A 455 -18.82 -1.62 -0.42
N ILE A 456 -18.75 -2.59 0.49
CA ILE A 456 -18.35 -3.96 0.16
C ILE A 456 -19.40 -4.64 -0.74
N VAL A 457 -20.68 -4.54 -0.39
CA VAL A 457 -21.76 -5.10 -1.22
C VAL A 457 -21.80 -4.43 -2.59
N GLY A 458 -21.62 -3.11 -2.65
CA GLY A 458 -21.57 -2.35 -3.90
C GLY A 458 -20.37 -2.71 -4.78
N ALA A 459 -19.21 -2.98 -4.19
CA ALA A 459 -18.02 -3.44 -4.91
C ALA A 459 -18.21 -4.86 -5.47
N MET A 460 -18.71 -5.78 -4.65
CA MET A 460 -19.00 -7.16 -5.07
C MET A 460 -20.00 -7.19 -6.24
N ALA A 461 -21.05 -6.36 -6.19
CA ALA A 461 -22.04 -6.24 -7.26
C ALA A 461 -21.45 -5.73 -8.60
N GLN A 462 -20.31 -5.04 -8.56
CA GLN A 462 -19.59 -4.53 -9.73
C GLN A 462 -18.50 -5.49 -10.24
N GLY A 463 -18.38 -6.69 -9.67
CA GLY A 463 -17.37 -7.68 -10.06
C GLY A 463 -15.95 -7.32 -9.63
N VAL A 464 -15.81 -6.46 -8.60
CA VAL A 464 -14.54 -6.13 -7.96
C VAL A 464 -14.07 -7.35 -7.16
N ALA A 465 -12.78 -7.68 -7.21
CA ALA A 465 -12.22 -8.69 -6.32
C ALA A 465 -12.10 -8.10 -4.91
N VAL A 466 -12.80 -8.66 -3.92
CA VAL A 466 -12.69 -8.23 -2.52
C VAL A 466 -12.23 -9.41 -1.68
N ASP A 467 -11.01 -9.34 -1.16
CA ASP A 467 -10.38 -10.44 -0.43
C ASP A 467 -9.32 -9.92 0.57
N SER A 468 -8.83 -10.81 1.41
CA SER A 468 -7.62 -10.66 2.21
C SER A 468 -6.38 -10.40 1.34
N ILE A 469 -5.34 -9.82 1.92
CA ILE A 469 -4.04 -9.66 1.25
C ILE A 469 -3.50 -11.00 0.76
N GLY A 470 -3.59 -12.05 1.61
CA GLY A 470 -3.20 -13.41 1.26
C GLY A 470 -4.02 -14.01 0.11
N GLY A 471 -5.32 -13.76 0.06
CA GLY A 471 -6.20 -14.25 -1.01
C GLY A 471 -5.96 -13.56 -2.36
N LEU A 472 -5.80 -12.22 -2.37
CA LEU A 472 -5.43 -11.46 -3.58
C LEU A 472 -4.05 -11.84 -4.11
N THR A 473 -3.14 -12.20 -3.21
CA THR A 473 -1.81 -12.70 -3.56
C THR A 473 -1.88 -14.03 -4.34
N GLN A 474 -2.73 -14.96 -3.91
CA GLN A 474 -2.84 -16.32 -4.48
C GLN A 474 -3.66 -16.38 -5.77
N SER A 475 -4.67 -15.51 -5.91
CA SER A 475 -5.65 -15.53 -7.00
C SER A 475 -5.19 -14.82 -8.28
N GLY A 476 -4.09 -14.06 -8.23
CA GLY A 476 -3.88 -12.97 -9.17
C GLY A 476 -2.56 -12.96 -9.92
N CYS A 477 -1.46 -12.64 -9.26
CA CYS A 477 -0.28 -12.21 -10.02
C CYS A 477 1.00 -12.01 -9.21
N VAL A 478 1.09 -12.41 -7.94
CA VAL A 478 2.37 -12.33 -7.21
C VAL A 478 3.03 -13.71 -7.27
N ASP A 479 3.52 -14.07 -8.46
CA ASP A 479 4.27 -15.31 -8.65
C ASP A 479 5.38 -15.39 -7.60
N SER A 480 5.34 -16.45 -6.80
CA SER A 480 6.28 -16.88 -5.75
C SER A 480 5.98 -16.62 -4.25
N ILE A 481 4.82 -16.11 -3.81
CA ILE A 481 4.60 -15.99 -2.34
C ILE A 481 4.44 -17.35 -1.62
N VAL A 482 4.03 -18.43 -2.31
CA VAL A 482 3.66 -19.69 -1.61
C VAL A 482 4.68 -20.84 -1.76
N ASN A 483 5.63 -20.78 -2.70
CA ASN A 483 6.56 -21.91 -2.94
C ASN A 483 7.81 -21.95 -2.05
N MET A 484 7.97 -21.03 -1.09
CA MET A 484 9.10 -21.06 -0.15
C MET A 484 8.79 -21.65 1.24
N VAL A 485 7.60 -22.22 1.45
CA VAL A 485 7.19 -22.77 2.77
C VAL A 485 6.48 -24.12 2.63
N SER A 486 6.85 -24.90 1.61
CA SER A 486 6.40 -26.30 1.43
C SER A 486 7.54 -27.32 1.57
N LYS A 487 8.62 -26.97 2.28
CA LYS A 487 9.63 -27.93 2.75
C LYS A 487 9.97 -27.70 4.21
#